data_AF-A0A168LFN0-F1
#
_entry.id   AF-A0A168LFN0-F1
#
_cell.length_a   1.000
_cell.length_b   1.000
_cell.length_c   1.000
_cell.angle_alpha   90.00
_cell.angle_beta   90.00
_cell.angle_gamma   90.00
#
_symmetry.space_group_name_H-M   'P 1'
#
loop_
_entity.id
_entity.type
_entity.pdbx_description
1 polymer ?
#
loop_
_entity_poly.entity_id
_entity_poly.type
_entity_poly.pdbx_seq_one_letter_code
_entity_poly.pdbx_strand_id
1 'polypeptide(L)'
;MSQTRSIYRQLLKEVNLQYTKKANTDLYVNELRSVYQQNKGITDPVKITSLNQSAADVLSFLKGSRQHKELRERYSGVVMEQKKKIEMSANLVGLQLPEQYDPASPKPLDGARQEKDIADRVNKAFTKQ
;
A
#
# COMPACT_ATOMS: atom_id res chain seq x y z
N MET A 1 -27.74 -0.42 13.58
CA MET A 1 -27.32 -1.85 13.58
C MET A 1 -26.32 -2.23 12.47
N SER A 2 -26.33 -1.62 11.27
CA SER A 2 -25.39 -1.95 10.18
C SER A 2 -23.92 -1.58 10.47
N GLN A 3 -23.70 -0.40 11.08
CA GLN A 3 -22.37 0.14 11.39
C GLN A 3 -21.56 -0.76 12.34
N THR A 4 -22.16 -1.22 13.45
CA THR A 4 -21.51 -2.11 14.44
C THR A 4 -20.98 -3.39 13.80
N ARG A 5 -21.77 -4.00 12.90
CA ARG A 5 -21.36 -5.21 12.16
C ARG A 5 -20.22 -4.94 11.19
N SER A 6 -20.22 -3.78 10.53
CA SER A 6 -19.14 -3.37 9.64
C SER A 6 -17.83 -3.18 10.40
N ILE A 7 -17.84 -2.43 11.51
CA ILE A 7 -16.67 -2.19 12.36
C ILE A 7 -16.12 -3.50 12.92
N TYR A 8 -16.99 -4.37 13.43
CA TYR A 8 -16.60 -5.69 13.93
C TYR A 8 -15.87 -6.53 12.87
N ARG A 9 -16.41 -6.59 11.63
CA ARG A 9 -15.77 -7.31 10.53
C ARG A 9 -14.41 -6.72 10.16
N GLN A 10 -14.27 -5.40 10.21
CA GLN A 10 -13.00 -4.73 9.93
C GLN A 10 -11.97 -5.00 11.03
N LEU A 11 -12.38 -4.94 12.30
CA LEU A 11 -11.51 -5.29 13.43
C LEU A 11 -11.03 -6.74 13.34
N LEU A 12 -11.93 -7.69 13.07
CA LEU A 12 -11.56 -9.08 12.89
C LEU A 12 -10.54 -9.27 11.76
N LYS A 13 -10.70 -8.56 10.64
CA LYS A 13 -9.75 -8.62 9.52
C LYS A 13 -8.37 -8.09 9.93
N GLU A 14 -8.30 -6.94 10.58
CA GLU A 14 -7.03 -6.34 11.02
C GLU A 14 -6.34 -7.19 12.09
N VAL A 15 -7.08 -7.70 13.08
CA VAL A 15 -6.54 -8.58 14.12
C VAL A 15 -5.99 -9.87 13.51
N ASN A 16 -6.74 -10.49 12.59
CA ASN A 16 -6.28 -11.70 11.91
C ASN A 16 -5.01 -11.45 11.09
N LEU A 17 -4.94 -10.31 10.40
CA LEU A 17 -3.79 -9.95 9.57
C LEU A 17 -2.53 -9.69 10.40
N GLN A 18 -2.67 -9.03 11.54
CA GLN A 18 -1.55 -8.57 12.35
C GLN A 18 -1.07 -9.59 13.38
N TYR A 19 -2.00 -10.28 14.04
CA TYR A 19 -1.69 -11.14 15.20
C TYR A 19 -1.91 -12.62 14.90
N THR A 20 -3.07 -13.01 14.38
CA THR A 20 -3.40 -14.44 14.21
C THR A 20 -2.55 -15.12 13.16
N LYS A 21 -2.45 -14.54 11.95
CA LYS A 21 -1.63 -15.13 10.87
C LYS A 21 -0.14 -15.15 11.19
N LYS A 22 0.34 -14.22 12.01
CA LYS A 22 1.78 -14.11 12.36
C LYS A 22 2.16 -14.97 13.57
N ALA A 23 1.30 -15.05 14.58
CA ALA A 23 1.54 -15.79 15.82
C ALA A 23 0.87 -17.18 15.86
N ASN A 24 0.13 -17.56 14.81
CA ASN A 24 -0.64 -18.80 14.70
C ASN A 24 -1.54 -19.06 15.93
N THR A 25 -2.17 -18.00 16.45
CA THR A 25 -2.89 -18.02 17.73
C THR A 25 -4.22 -17.29 17.62
N ASP A 26 -5.30 -17.95 18.06
CA ASP A 26 -6.68 -17.45 17.96
C ASP A 26 -7.16 -16.63 19.18
N LEU A 27 -6.29 -16.44 20.17
CA LEU A 27 -6.63 -15.77 21.44
C LEU A 27 -7.27 -14.40 21.22
N TYR A 28 -6.66 -13.54 20.41
CA TYR A 28 -7.16 -12.17 20.17
C TYR A 28 -8.51 -12.13 19.45
N VAL A 29 -8.77 -13.09 18.58
CA VAL A 29 -10.06 -13.21 17.88
C VAL A 29 -11.14 -13.66 18.85
N ASN A 30 -10.82 -14.60 19.75
CA ASN A 30 -11.74 -15.09 20.76
C ASN A 30 -12.07 -14.02 21.81
N GLU A 31 -11.08 -13.25 22.25
CA GLU A 31 -11.28 -12.09 23.12
C GLU A 31 -12.19 -11.03 22.48
N LEU A 32 -11.93 -10.66 21.22
CA LEU A 32 -12.79 -9.72 20.50
C LEU A 32 -14.22 -10.24 20.38
N ARG A 33 -14.39 -11.54 20.12
CA ARG A 33 -15.72 -12.17 20.07
C ARG A 33 -16.41 -12.13 21.43
N SER A 34 -15.69 -12.41 22.51
CA SER A 34 -16.18 -12.36 23.89
C SER A 34 -16.71 -10.97 24.24
N VAL A 35 -15.94 -9.92 23.96
CA VAL A 35 -16.34 -8.52 24.20
C VAL A 35 -17.64 -8.17 23.46
N TYR A 36 -17.76 -8.53 22.18
CA TYR A 36 -18.99 -8.26 21.42
C TYR A 36 -20.19 -9.10 21.89
N GLN A 37 -19.97 -10.30 22.40
CA GLN A 37 -21.03 -11.14 22.98
C GLN A 37 -21.52 -10.58 24.32
N GLN A 38 -20.61 -10.15 25.19
CA GLN A 38 -20.94 -9.53 26.49
C GLN A 38 -21.81 -8.28 26.32
N ASN A 39 -21.55 -7.49 25.28
CA ASN A 39 -22.27 -6.25 25.00
C ASN A 39 -23.53 -6.44 24.12
N LYS A 40 -23.92 -7.67 23.80
CA LYS A 40 -25.07 -7.97 22.90
C LYS A 40 -26.42 -7.53 23.46
N GLY A 41 -26.56 -7.55 24.79
CA GLY A 41 -27.82 -7.23 25.49
C GLY A 41 -28.02 -5.75 25.78
N ILE A 42 -27.13 -4.87 25.34
CA ILE A 42 -27.24 -3.44 25.61
C ILE A 42 -28.28 -2.83 24.67
N THR A 43 -29.34 -2.27 25.26
CA THR A 43 -30.45 -1.61 24.53
C THR A 43 -30.33 -0.08 24.53
N ASP A 44 -29.51 0.47 25.43
CA ASP A 44 -29.33 1.92 25.59
C ASP A 44 -28.57 2.53 24.38
N PRO A 45 -29.19 3.45 23.62
CA PRO A 45 -28.60 4.01 22.41
C PRO A 45 -27.31 4.80 22.68
N VAL A 46 -27.17 5.46 23.83
CA VAL A 46 -25.99 6.28 24.17
C VAL A 46 -24.78 5.38 24.43
N LYS A 47 -25.00 4.23 25.07
CA LYS A 47 -23.94 3.24 25.28
C LYS A 47 -23.55 2.53 23.98
N ILE A 48 -24.50 2.29 23.09
CA ILE A 48 -24.20 1.69 21.78
C ILE A 48 -23.32 2.63 20.94
N THR A 49 -23.61 3.94 20.93
CA THR A 49 -22.80 4.90 20.18
C THR A 49 -21.40 5.05 20.76
N SER A 50 -21.27 5.11 22.09
CA SER A 50 -19.94 5.19 22.72
C SER A 50 -19.09 3.94 22.46
N LEU A 51 -19.67 2.74 22.56
CA LEU A 51 -18.97 1.48 22.26
C LEU A 51 -18.56 1.39 20.78
N ASN A 52 -19.43 1.82 19.86
CA ASN A 52 -19.08 1.88 18.44
C ASN A 52 -17.95 2.87 18.17
N GLN A 53 -17.93 4.01 18.87
CA GLN A 53 -16.85 4.99 18.75
C GLN A 53 -15.53 4.39 19.25
N SER A 54 -15.51 3.80 20.44
CA SER A 54 -14.32 3.13 20.97
C SER A 54 -13.81 2.03 20.03
N ALA A 55 -14.71 1.24 19.44
CA ALA A 55 -14.33 0.23 18.45
C ALA A 55 -13.74 0.84 17.17
N ALA A 56 -14.23 2.00 16.72
CA ALA A 56 -13.68 2.73 15.57
C ALA A 56 -12.31 3.33 15.88
N ASP A 57 -12.09 3.83 17.09
CA ASP A 57 -10.81 4.39 17.54
C ASP A 57 -9.75 3.29 17.58
N VAL A 58 -10.07 2.12 18.16
CA VAL A 58 -9.19 0.94 18.17
C VAL A 58 -8.87 0.48 16.75
N LEU A 59 -9.87 0.45 15.86
CA LEU A 59 -9.65 0.08 14.46
C LEU A 59 -8.69 1.04 13.76
N SER A 60 -8.84 2.34 14.02
CA SER A 60 -7.98 3.39 13.45
C SER A 60 -6.55 3.26 13.96
N PHE A 61 -6.38 3.00 15.26
CA PHE A 61 -5.08 2.73 15.86
C PHE A 61 -4.40 1.50 15.25
N LEU A 62 -5.11 0.38 15.10
CA LEU A 62 -4.55 -0.85 14.51
C LEU A 62 -4.12 -0.66 13.06
N LYS A 63 -4.93 0.03 12.26
CA LYS A 63 -4.59 0.36 10.87
C LYS A 63 -3.36 1.28 10.80
N GLY A 64 -3.35 2.33 11.61
CA GLY A 64 -2.24 3.28 11.69
C GLY A 64 -0.93 2.61 12.11
N SER A 65 -0.97 1.74 13.12
CA SER A 65 0.20 0.98 13.58
C SER A 65 0.78 0.09 12.48
N ARG A 66 -0.07 -0.65 11.74
CA ARG A 66 0.37 -1.48 10.61
C ARG A 66 0.99 -0.64 9.50
N GLN A 67 0.30 0.42 9.06
CA GLN A 67 0.78 1.28 7.99
C GLN A 67 2.08 1.98 8.37
N HIS A 68 2.20 2.46 9.61
CA HIS A 68 3.43 3.03 10.12
C HIS A 68 4.59 2.03 10.09
N LYS A 69 4.34 0.78 10.49
CA LYS A 69 5.34 -0.30 10.39
C LYS A 69 5.76 -0.55 8.94
N GLU A 70 4.81 -0.67 8.01
CA GLU A 70 5.07 -0.89 6.59
C GLU A 70 5.87 0.27 5.96
N LEU A 71 5.52 1.52 6.29
CA LEU A 71 6.23 2.70 5.80
C LEU A 71 7.64 2.77 6.39
N ARG A 72 7.81 2.46 7.67
CA ARG A 72 9.12 2.41 8.31
C ARG A 72 9.99 1.33 7.67
N GLU A 73 9.47 0.15 7.41
CA GLU A 73 10.20 -0.92 6.71
C GLU A 73 10.60 -0.51 5.29
N ARG A 74 9.71 0.17 4.56
CA ARG A 74 9.96 0.58 3.17
C ARG A 74 10.93 1.76 3.04
N TYR A 75 10.84 2.74 3.93
CA TYR A 75 11.51 4.04 3.77
C TYR A 75 12.54 4.36 4.85
N SER A 76 12.76 3.49 5.85
CA SER A 76 13.80 3.77 6.85
C SER A 76 15.18 3.85 6.19
N GLY A 77 15.91 4.92 6.49
CA GLY A 77 17.24 5.17 5.93
C GLY A 77 18.29 4.11 6.29
N VAL A 78 17.99 3.26 7.30
CA VAL A 78 18.81 2.12 7.73
C VAL A 78 18.63 0.90 6.81
N VAL A 79 17.43 0.71 6.24
CA VAL A 79 17.11 -0.43 5.37
C VAL A 79 17.22 -0.05 3.88
N MET A 80 17.08 1.24 3.55
CA MET A 80 17.16 1.72 2.17
C MET A 80 18.61 1.92 1.72
N GLU A 81 19.05 1.08 0.78
CA GLU A 81 20.29 1.27 0.05
C GLU A 81 20.30 2.61 -0.70
N GLN A 82 21.47 3.25 -0.75
CA GLN A 82 21.64 4.59 -1.34
C GLN A 82 21.16 4.66 -2.79
N LYS A 83 21.41 3.62 -3.59
CA LYS A 83 20.96 3.52 -4.99
C LYS A 83 19.43 3.57 -5.11
N LYS A 84 18.72 2.87 -4.22
CA LYS A 84 17.26 2.81 -4.19
C LYS A 84 16.63 4.15 -3.78
N LYS A 85 17.30 4.93 -2.93
CA LYS A 85 16.89 6.31 -2.62
C LYS A 85 16.94 7.19 -3.87
N ILE A 86 18.03 7.13 -4.63
CA ILE A 86 18.21 7.91 -5.85
C ILE A 86 17.16 7.53 -6.91
N GLU A 87 16.89 6.23 -7.09
CA GLU A 87 15.82 5.72 -7.96
C GLU A 87 14.43 6.24 -7.58
N MET A 88 14.06 6.18 -6.30
CA MET A 88 12.78 6.71 -5.86
C MET A 88 12.67 8.23 -6.06
N SER A 89 13.73 8.98 -5.77
CA SER A 89 13.76 10.43 -5.97
C SER A 89 13.65 10.82 -7.45
N ALA A 90 14.35 10.10 -8.35
CA ALA A 90 14.28 10.35 -9.79
C ALA A 90 12.86 10.08 -10.34
N ASN A 91 12.22 9.00 -9.91
CA ASN A 91 10.86 8.66 -10.34
C ASN A 91 9.79 9.67 -9.90
N LEU A 92 9.99 10.38 -8.78
CA LEU A 92 9.04 11.42 -8.32
C LEU A 92 8.96 12.61 -9.29
N VAL A 93 10.06 12.91 -9.99
CA VAL A 93 10.16 14.00 -10.97
C VAL A 93 10.04 13.50 -12.41
N GLY A 94 9.71 12.21 -12.61
CA GLY A 94 9.61 11.59 -13.92
C GLY A 94 10.95 11.45 -14.66
N LEU A 95 12.07 11.51 -13.93
CA LEU A 95 13.40 11.34 -14.50
C LEU A 95 13.85 9.87 -14.37
N GLN A 96 14.60 9.39 -15.36
CA GLN A 96 15.24 8.08 -15.33
C GLN A 96 16.69 8.21 -14.87
N LEU A 97 17.21 7.18 -14.19
CA LEU A 97 18.63 7.17 -13.84
C LEU A 97 19.49 7.05 -15.11
N PRO A 98 20.66 7.69 -15.15
CA PRO A 98 21.59 7.52 -16.27
C PRO A 98 21.95 6.04 -16.45
N GLU A 99 21.83 5.52 -17.68
CA GLU A 99 22.34 4.18 -18.00
C GLU A 99 23.87 4.19 -17.92
N GLN A 100 24.45 3.20 -17.26
CA GLN A 100 25.90 3.03 -17.22
C GLN A 100 26.38 2.57 -18.60
N TYR A 101 27.29 3.33 -19.21
CA TYR A 101 27.84 3.02 -20.51
C TYR A 101 28.62 1.70 -20.47
N ASP A 102 28.21 0.73 -21.30
CA ASP A 102 28.95 -0.52 -21.51
C ASP A 102 29.74 -0.44 -22.83
N PRO A 103 31.08 -0.40 -22.78
CA PRO A 103 31.91 -0.32 -24.00
C PRO A 103 31.84 -1.60 -24.86
N ALA A 104 31.42 -2.73 -24.30
CA ALA A 104 31.28 -4.00 -25.04
C ALA A 104 29.95 -4.09 -25.82
N SER A 105 28.96 -3.29 -25.45
CA SER A 105 27.64 -3.24 -26.10
C SER A 105 27.12 -1.80 -26.14
N PRO A 106 27.70 -0.93 -26.98
CA PRO A 106 27.27 0.45 -27.08
C PRO A 106 25.83 0.51 -27.59
N LYS A 107 24.89 0.84 -26.72
CA LYS A 107 23.54 1.21 -27.14
C LYS A 107 23.59 2.59 -27.81
N PRO A 108 22.94 2.79 -28.96
CA PRO A 108 22.80 4.12 -29.54
C PRO A 108 21.95 4.99 -28.60
N LEU A 109 22.39 6.22 -28.33
CA LEU A 109 21.58 7.20 -27.59
C LEU A 109 20.20 7.33 -28.25
N ASP A 110 19.14 7.37 -27.43
CA ASP A 110 17.73 7.27 -27.84
C ASP A 110 17.24 8.25 -28.93
N GLY A 111 18.06 9.21 -29.36
CA GLY A 111 17.79 10.04 -30.54
C GLY A 111 17.69 9.24 -31.85
N ALA A 112 18.40 8.11 -31.98
CA ALA A 112 18.39 7.31 -33.21
C ALA A 112 17.09 6.50 -33.41
N ARG A 113 16.32 6.22 -32.34
CA ARG A 113 14.99 5.59 -32.43
C ARG A 113 13.94 6.59 -32.90
N GLN A 114 14.00 7.83 -32.40
CA GLN A 114 13.09 8.89 -32.81
C GLN A 114 13.23 9.22 -34.30
N GLU A 115 14.45 9.24 -34.85
CA GLU A 115 14.66 9.48 -36.29
C GLU A 115 14.07 8.39 -37.19
N LYS A 116 14.18 7.11 -36.80
CA LYS A 116 13.59 6.00 -37.57
C LYS A 116 12.07 6.03 -37.52
N ASP A 117 11.49 6.29 -36.35
CA ASP A 117 10.03 6.41 -36.18
C ASP A 117 9.47 7.63 -36.95
N ILE A 118 10.23 8.73 -37.05
CA ILE A 118 9.86 9.90 -37.86
C ILE A 118 9.96 9.58 -39.35
N ALA A 119 11.03 8.92 -39.80
CA ALA A 119 11.24 8.54 -41.20
C ALA A 119 10.14 7.58 -41.71
N ASP A 120 9.74 6.60 -40.91
CA ASP A 120 8.66 5.66 -41.27
C ASP A 120 7.29 6.34 -41.36
N ARG A 121 7.02 7.33 -40.51
CA ARG A 121 5.77 8.12 -40.56
C ARG A 121 5.70 9.01 -41.79
N VAL A 122 6.83 9.62 -42.19
CA VAL A 122 6.93 10.45 -43.40
C VAL A 122 6.72 9.58 -44.65
N ASN A 123 7.43 8.47 -44.78
CA ASN A 123 7.29 7.57 -45.93
C ASN A 123 5.87 7.03 -46.10
N LYS A 124 5.19 6.70 -44.99
CA LYS A 124 3.80 6.23 -45.00
C LYS A 124 2.78 7.31 -45.38
N ALA A 125 3.09 8.59 -45.17
CA ALA A 125 2.25 9.72 -45.56
C ALA A 125 2.35 10.03 -47.07
N PHE A 126 3.52 9.80 -47.67
CA PHE A 126 3.79 10.10 -49.09
C PHE A 126 3.58 8.92 -50.05
N THR A 127 3.36 7.70 -49.55
CA THR A 127 3.10 6.49 -50.38
C THR A 127 1.60 6.18 -50.59
N LYS A 128 0.70 7.05 -50.12
CA LYS A 128 -0.77 6.87 -50.19
C LYS A 128 -1.49 7.76 -51.22
N GLN A 129 -0.77 8.24 -52.24
CA GLN A 129 -1.37 8.87 -53.44
C GLN A 129 -1.48 7.87 -54.58
#